data_AF-A0A8T5LWY8-F1
#
_entry.id   AF-A0A8T5LWY8-F1
#
_cell.length_a   1.000
_cell.length_b   1.000
_cell.length_c   1.000
_cell.angle_alpha   90.00
_cell.angle_beta   90.00
_cell.angle_gamma   90.00
#
_symmetry.space_group_name_H-M   'P 1'
#
loop_
_entity.id
_entity.type
_entity.pdbx_description
1 polymer ?
#
loop_
_entity_poly.entity_id
_entity_poly.type
_entity_poly.pdbx_seq_one_letter_code
_entity_poly.pdbx_strand_id
1 'polypeptide(L)'
;MVVGLDEKELVAKKLRELAKALRQTNNQLHELSFLRVSLDGVSQQLRLLMEKTENQLELKESLSRELQSQQIFELFGELQSQLASLKKTVLDLEGPLLQETVFLEGHRTYRYYTFLNQEKSFSFLNQLAELYAVQQFFFKPEFMGLIDFRPLEKELDLQKKDKSGFIVSTAQLERVFEFLRANNFSKNFR
;
A
#
# COMPACT_ATOMS: atom_id res chain seq x y z
N MET A 1 5.89 30.40 -21.77
CA MET A 1 5.45 29.77 -20.50
C MET A 1 4.05 29.21 -20.68
N VAL A 2 3.93 27.98 -21.20
CA VAL A 2 2.67 27.22 -21.30
C VAL A 2 3.04 25.76 -21.05
N VAL A 3 3.28 25.39 -19.79
CA VAL A 3 3.64 23.99 -19.42
C VAL A 3 2.71 23.44 -18.31
N GLY A 4 1.90 24.28 -17.66
CA GLY A 4 1.13 23.87 -16.47
C GLY A 4 -0.35 23.50 -16.66
N LEU A 5 -0.91 23.59 -17.88
CA LEU A 5 -2.31 23.22 -18.15
C LEU A 5 -2.47 21.75 -18.55
N ASP A 6 -1.52 21.24 -19.34
CA ASP A 6 -1.55 19.88 -19.90
C ASP A 6 -1.34 18.80 -18.81
N GLU A 7 -0.42 19.04 -17.87
CA GLU A 7 -0.17 18.12 -16.75
C GLU A 7 -1.35 18.02 -15.78
N LYS A 8 -2.05 19.13 -15.50
CA LYS A 8 -3.22 19.12 -14.61
C LYS A 8 -4.38 18.34 -15.22
N GLU A 9 -4.58 18.49 -16.52
CA GLU A 9 -5.61 17.78 -17.25
C GLU A 9 -5.31 16.29 -17.34
N LEU A 10 -4.03 15.93 -17.53
CA LEU A 10 -3.55 14.55 -17.48
C LEU A 10 -3.78 13.90 -16.11
N VAL A 11 -3.46 14.60 -15.02
CA VAL A 11 -3.70 14.11 -13.64
C VAL A 11 -5.20 13.93 -13.39
N ALA A 12 -6.03 14.90 -13.77
CA ALA A 12 -7.48 14.81 -13.61
C ALA A 12 -8.10 13.65 -14.43
N LYS A 13 -7.53 13.34 -15.59
CA LYS A 13 -7.91 12.17 -16.39
C LYS A 13 -7.53 10.87 -15.68
N LYS A 14 -6.30 10.76 -15.15
CA LYS A 14 -5.83 9.57 -14.43
C LYS A 14 -6.62 9.30 -13.15
N LEU A 15 -6.99 10.34 -12.40
CA LEU A 15 -7.85 10.20 -11.22
C LEU A 15 -9.26 9.68 -11.56
N ARG A 16 -9.83 10.10 -12.70
CA ARG A 16 -11.12 9.57 -13.18
C ARG A 16 -11.03 8.11 -13.59
N GLU A 17 -9.96 7.73 -14.28
CA GLU A 17 -9.68 6.34 -14.65
C GLU A 17 -9.53 5.45 -13.40
N LEU A 18 -8.77 5.90 -12.40
CA LEU A 18 -8.60 5.20 -11.12
C LEU A 18 -9.93 5.04 -10.37
N ALA A 19 -10.74 6.11 -10.26
CA ALA A 19 -12.03 6.04 -9.58
C ALA A 19 -13.00 5.06 -10.26
N LYS A 20 -12.97 4.97 -11.60
CA LYS A 20 -13.75 3.99 -12.35
C LYS A 20 -13.27 2.57 -12.06
N ALA A 21 -11.97 2.33 -12.08
CA ALA A 21 -11.37 1.04 -11.77
C ALA A 21 -11.73 0.58 -10.35
N LEU A 22 -11.57 1.44 -9.34
CA LEU A 22 -11.92 1.14 -7.94
C LEU A 22 -13.39 0.76 -7.76
N ARG A 23 -14.31 1.45 -8.43
CA ARG A 23 -15.74 1.09 -8.39
C ARG A 23 -16.01 -0.27 -9.02
N GLN A 24 -15.38 -0.56 -10.15
CA GLN A 24 -15.51 -1.87 -10.81
C GLN A 24 -14.97 -2.99 -9.91
N THR A 25 -13.79 -2.79 -9.30
CA THR A 25 -13.19 -3.74 -8.37
C THR A 25 -14.06 -3.96 -7.13
N ASN A 26 -14.64 -2.92 -6.54
CA ASN A 26 -15.56 -3.07 -5.40
C ASN A 26 -16.81 -3.87 -5.76
N ASN A 27 -17.37 -3.68 -6.95
CA ASN A 27 -18.52 -4.47 -7.40
C ASN A 27 -18.14 -5.95 -7.57
N GLN A 28 -16.98 -6.23 -8.17
CA GLN A 28 -16.46 -7.60 -8.32
C GLN A 28 -16.16 -8.25 -6.97
N LEU A 29 -15.66 -7.50 -5.98
CA LEU A 29 -15.46 -7.99 -4.61
C LEU A 29 -16.79 -8.36 -3.93
N HIS A 30 -17.85 -7.59 -4.18
CA HIS A 30 -19.19 -7.96 -3.73
C HIS A 30 -19.66 -9.28 -4.36
N GLU A 31 -19.42 -9.50 -5.65
CA GLU A 31 -19.73 -10.78 -6.31
C GLU A 31 -18.91 -11.95 -5.72
N LEU A 32 -17.62 -11.73 -5.42
CA LEU A 32 -16.77 -12.73 -4.74
C LEU A 32 -17.25 -13.05 -3.31
N SER A 33 -17.83 -12.08 -2.60
CA SER A 33 -18.41 -12.33 -1.27
C SER A 33 -19.59 -13.32 -1.34
N PHE A 34 -20.36 -13.27 -2.42
CA PHE A 34 -21.45 -14.21 -2.69
C PHE A 34 -20.92 -15.60 -3.09
N LEU A 35 -19.79 -15.65 -3.80
CA LEU A 35 -19.10 -16.92 -4.11
C LEU A 35 -18.70 -17.67 -2.85
N ARG A 36 -18.20 -16.97 -1.82
CA ARG A 36 -17.89 -17.59 -0.51
C ARG A 36 -19.10 -18.28 0.11
N VAL A 37 -20.25 -17.59 0.14
CA VAL A 37 -21.50 -18.15 0.69
C VAL A 37 -21.93 -19.38 -0.11
N SER A 38 -21.77 -19.35 -1.44
CA SER A 38 -22.09 -20.48 -2.32
C SER A 38 -21.18 -21.69 -2.07
N LEU A 39 -19.87 -21.46 -1.90
CA LEU A 39 -18.90 -22.50 -1.56
C LEU A 39 -19.16 -23.13 -0.19
N ASP A 40 -19.53 -22.32 0.81
CA ASP A 40 -19.94 -22.81 2.13
C ASP A 40 -21.18 -23.72 1.99
N GLY A 41 -22.14 -23.36 1.14
CA GLY A 41 -23.30 -24.18 0.79
C GLY A 41 -22.92 -25.52 0.15
N VAL A 42 -22.03 -25.51 -0.85
CA VAL A 42 -21.50 -26.74 -1.47
C VAL A 42 -20.81 -27.63 -0.43
N SER A 43 -20.00 -27.04 0.45
CA SER A 43 -19.33 -27.78 1.51
C SER A 43 -20.32 -28.42 2.51
N GLN A 44 -21.41 -27.73 2.84
CA GLN A 44 -22.45 -28.28 3.71
C GLN A 44 -23.17 -29.47 3.05
N GLN A 45 -23.52 -29.36 1.76
CA GLN A 45 -24.16 -30.46 1.02
C GLN A 45 -23.24 -31.69 0.92
N LEU A 46 -21.95 -31.48 0.65
CA LEU A 46 -20.96 -32.57 0.63
C LEU A 46 -20.83 -33.25 2.00
N ARG A 47 -20.83 -32.49 3.10
CA ARG A 47 -20.82 -33.07 4.46
C ARG A 47 -22.05 -33.91 4.75
N LEU A 48 -23.25 -33.42 4.40
CA LEU A 48 -24.49 -34.16 4.57
C LEU A 48 -24.51 -35.46 3.76
N LEU A 49 -23.97 -35.44 2.53
CA LEU A 49 -23.79 -36.63 1.71
C LEU A 49 -22.82 -37.62 2.34
N MET A 50 -21.69 -37.14 2.87
CA MET A 50 -20.72 -37.98 3.57
C MET A 50 -21.33 -38.63 4.82
N GLU A 51 -21.99 -37.87 5.69
CA GLU A 51 -22.65 -38.36 6.90
C GLU A 51 -23.70 -39.44 6.60
N LYS A 52 -24.52 -39.22 5.56
CA LYS A 52 -25.56 -40.19 5.16
C LYS A 52 -25.02 -41.46 4.54
N THR A 53 -23.85 -41.39 3.90
CA THR A 53 -23.25 -42.53 3.21
C THR A 53 -22.22 -43.27 4.06
N GLU A 54 -21.76 -42.69 5.17
CA GLU A 54 -20.62 -43.16 5.96
C GLU A 54 -20.68 -44.65 6.33
N ASN A 55 -21.87 -45.15 6.65
CA ASN A 55 -22.11 -46.52 7.14
C ASN A 55 -22.93 -47.42 6.19
N GLN A 56 -23.20 -46.99 4.96
CA GLN A 56 -24.09 -47.74 4.03
C GLN A 56 -23.38 -48.00 2.69
N LEU A 57 -22.84 -49.21 2.53
CA LEU A 57 -21.99 -49.59 1.39
C LEU A 57 -22.74 -49.49 0.04
N GLU A 58 -23.99 -49.95 -0.01
CA GLU A 58 -24.83 -49.90 -1.22
C GLU A 58 -25.12 -48.46 -1.67
N LEU A 59 -25.30 -47.55 -0.70
CA LEU A 59 -25.49 -46.13 -0.97
C LEU A 59 -24.23 -45.45 -1.46
N LYS A 60 -23.03 -45.86 -0.99
CA LYS A 60 -21.76 -45.37 -1.53
C LYS A 60 -21.59 -45.76 -3.00
N GLU A 61 -21.93 -47.00 -3.37
CA GLU A 61 -21.80 -47.48 -4.74
C GLU A 61 -22.80 -46.80 -5.69
N SER A 62 -24.06 -46.64 -5.26
CA SER A 62 -25.08 -45.91 -6.01
C SER A 62 -24.69 -44.45 -6.21
N LEU A 63 -24.24 -43.79 -5.13
CA LEU A 63 -23.81 -42.40 -5.17
C LEU A 63 -22.60 -42.21 -6.11
N SER A 64 -21.63 -43.12 -6.07
CA SER A 64 -20.45 -43.05 -6.95
C SER A 64 -20.84 -43.08 -8.43
N ARG A 65 -21.78 -43.94 -8.82
CA ARG A 65 -22.29 -43.98 -10.20
C ARG A 65 -23.05 -42.72 -10.59
N GLU A 66 -23.81 -42.15 -9.66
CA GLU A 66 -24.60 -40.95 -9.89
C GLU A 66 -23.72 -39.68 -9.97
N LEU A 67 -22.67 -39.60 -9.14
CA LEU A 67 -21.65 -38.55 -9.21
C LEU A 67 -20.85 -38.60 -10.52
N GLN A 68 -20.57 -39.82 -11.03
CA GLN A 68 -19.94 -40.01 -12.34
C GLN A 68 -20.86 -39.62 -13.50
N SER A 69 -22.13 -40.04 -13.47
CA SER A 69 -23.08 -39.74 -14.54
C SER A 69 -23.40 -38.25 -14.66
N GLN A 70 -23.37 -37.52 -13.55
CA GLN A 70 -23.57 -36.08 -13.50
C GLN A 70 -22.29 -35.24 -13.64
N GLN A 71 -21.15 -35.86 -13.95
CA GLN A 71 -19.85 -35.18 -14.14
C GLN A 71 -19.39 -34.34 -12.94
N ILE A 72 -19.86 -34.66 -11.73
CA ILE A 72 -19.56 -33.89 -10.52
C ILE A 72 -18.06 -33.89 -10.20
N PHE A 73 -17.37 -34.99 -10.49
CA PHE A 73 -15.91 -35.09 -10.30
C PHE A 73 -15.12 -34.15 -11.23
N GLU A 74 -15.56 -34.00 -12.48
CA GLU A 74 -14.92 -33.11 -13.46
C GLU A 74 -15.11 -31.65 -13.04
N LEU A 75 -16.35 -31.27 -12.72
CA LEU A 75 -16.69 -29.91 -12.24
C LEU A 75 -15.93 -29.55 -10.96
N PHE A 76 -15.77 -30.49 -10.03
CA PHE A 76 -15.01 -30.25 -8.79
C PHE A 76 -13.51 -30.13 -9.05
N GLY A 77 -12.95 -30.91 -9.99
CA GLY A 77 -11.56 -30.78 -10.41
C GLY A 77 -11.26 -29.43 -11.07
N GLU A 78 -12.15 -28.96 -11.94
CA GLU A 78 -12.06 -27.62 -12.54
C GLU A 78 -12.11 -26.53 -11.49
N LEU A 79 -13.05 -26.63 -10.54
CA LEU A 79 -13.17 -25.69 -9.43
C LEU A 79 -11.90 -25.63 -8.58
N GLN A 80 -11.30 -26.78 -8.25
CA GLN A 80 -10.04 -26.81 -7.49
C GLN A 80 -8.89 -26.12 -8.24
N SER A 81 -8.78 -26.37 -9.55
CA SER A 81 -7.76 -25.74 -10.40
C SER A 81 -7.92 -24.22 -10.45
N GLN A 82 -9.16 -23.75 -10.62
CA GLN A 82 -9.49 -22.32 -10.61
C GLN A 82 -9.17 -21.67 -9.26
N LEU A 83 -9.50 -22.33 -8.15
CA LEU A 83 -9.16 -21.84 -6.80
C LEU A 83 -7.65 -21.77 -6.56
N ALA A 84 -6.89 -22.76 -7.04
CA ALA A 84 -5.43 -22.75 -6.94
C ALA A 84 -4.82 -21.60 -7.75
N SER A 85 -5.33 -21.35 -8.96
CA SER A 85 -4.91 -20.21 -9.78
C SER A 85 -5.22 -18.88 -9.10
N LEU A 86 -6.44 -18.73 -8.55
CA LEU A 86 -6.84 -17.52 -7.83
C LEU A 86 -5.93 -17.26 -6.63
N LYS A 87 -5.62 -18.29 -5.83
CA LYS A 87 -4.71 -18.18 -4.69
C LYS A 87 -3.32 -17.68 -5.12
N LYS A 88 -2.80 -18.20 -6.23
CA LYS A 88 -1.51 -17.75 -6.78
C LYS A 88 -1.56 -16.27 -7.18
N THR A 89 -2.60 -15.87 -7.92
CA THR A 89 -2.78 -14.46 -8.31
C THR A 89 -2.90 -13.53 -7.11
N VAL A 90 -3.60 -13.93 -6.05
CA VAL A 90 -3.71 -13.13 -4.82
C VAL A 90 -2.34 -12.94 -4.16
N LEU A 91 -1.52 -13.99 -4.07
CA LEU A 91 -0.17 -13.91 -3.50
C LEU A 91 0.74 -13.01 -4.34
N ASP A 92 0.64 -13.06 -5.67
CA ASP A 92 1.42 -12.22 -6.58
C ASP A 92 1.05 -10.72 -6.45
N LEU A 93 -0.14 -10.39 -5.93
CA LEU A 93 -0.62 -9.01 -5.73
C LEU A 93 -0.17 -8.38 -4.40
N GLU A 94 0.35 -9.15 -3.45
CA GLU A 94 0.74 -8.63 -2.12
C GLU A 94 1.89 -7.59 -2.19
N GLY A 95 2.84 -7.77 -3.11
CA GLY A 95 3.97 -6.85 -3.29
C GLY A 95 3.55 -5.46 -3.82
N PRO A 96 2.83 -5.37 -4.95
CA PRO A 96 2.29 -4.12 -5.47
C PRO A 96 1.35 -3.39 -4.49
N LEU A 97 0.50 -4.13 -3.76
CA LEU A 97 -0.40 -3.56 -2.75
C LEU A 97 0.35 -2.85 -1.62
N LEU A 98 1.53 -3.34 -1.23
CA LEU A 98 2.36 -2.68 -0.22
C LEU A 98 2.86 -1.32 -0.72
N GLN A 99 3.31 -1.23 -1.96
CA GLN A 99 3.78 0.03 -2.55
C GLN A 99 2.65 1.05 -2.71
N GLU A 100 1.47 0.60 -3.15
CA GLU A 100 0.27 1.44 -3.27
C GLU A 100 -0.24 1.91 -1.90
N THR A 101 -0.21 1.04 -0.89
CA THR A 101 -0.54 1.39 0.50
C THR A 101 0.42 2.43 1.04
N VAL A 102 1.72 2.30 0.78
CA VAL A 102 2.71 3.30 1.21
C VAL A 102 2.57 4.62 0.43
N PHE A 103 2.19 4.59 -0.86
CA PHE A 103 1.88 5.80 -1.62
C PHE A 103 0.65 6.52 -1.04
N LEU A 104 -0.44 5.79 -0.76
CA LEU A 104 -1.66 6.32 -0.16
C LEU A 104 -1.44 6.81 1.27
N GLU A 105 -0.70 6.04 2.08
CA GLU A 105 -0.29 6.45 3.41
C GLU A 105 0.60 7.67 3.32
N GLY A 106 1.63 7.72 2.45
CA GLY A 106 2.48 8.88 2.22
C GLY A 106 1.70 10.15 1.81
N HIS A 107 0.66 10.00 0.98
CA HIS A 107 -0.24 11.09 0.63
C HIS A 107 -1.16 11.49 1.80
N ARG A 108 -1.60 10.53 2.61
CA ARG A 108 -2.41 10.73 3.82
C ARG A 108 -1.60 11.31 4.97
N THR A 109 -0.30 11.01 5.03
CA THR A 109 0.72 11.40 6.00
C THR A 109 1.61 12.53 5.48
N TYR A 110 1.09 13.37 4.59
CA TYR A 110 1.34 14.82 4.65
C TYR A 110 0.80 15.41 5.98
N ARG A 111 1.11 14.74 7.10
CA ARG A 111 0.69 14.94 8.48
C ARG A 111 1.94 14.79 9.34
N TYR A 112 2.10 15.74 10.25
CA TYR A 112 3.09 15.82 11.32
C TYR A 112 3.51 14.46 11.88
N TYR A 113 4.81 14.15 11.79
CA TYR A 113 5.42 12.97 12.40
C TYR A 113 6.07 13.36 13.73
N THR A 114 5.55 12.83 14.84
CA THR A 114 6.16 13.01 16.16
C THR A 114 7.04 11.82 16.50
N PHE A 115 8.34 12.04 16.67
CA PHE A 115 9.29 11.00 17.06
C PHE A 115 9.61 11.10 18.55
N LEU A 116 9.79 9.94 19.21
CA LEU A 116 10.17 9.86 20.63
C LEU A 116 11.54 10.47 20.91
N ASN A 117 12.46 10.35 19.95
CA ASN A 117 13.79 10.95 19.99
C ASN A 117 14.30 11.24 18.57
N GLN A 118 15.33 12.07 18.47
CA GLN A 118 15.87 12.54 17.19
C GLN A 118 16.57 11.42 16.39
N GLU A 119 17.20 10.46 17.07
CA GLU A 119 17.83 9.30 16.43
C GLU A 119 16.82 8.50 15.60
N LYS A 120 15.60 8.29 16.13
CA LYS A 120 14.51 7.64 15.38
C LYS A 120 14.03 8.48 14.19
N SER A 121 14.02 9.81 14.32
CA SER A 121 13.66 10.69 13.19
C SER A 121 14.69 10.63 12.06
N PHE A 122 15.97 10.57 12.40
CA PHE A 122 17.06 10.48 11.42
C PHE A 122 17.09 9.11 10.72
N SER A 123 16.95 8.02 11.50
CA SER A 123 16.86 6.67 10.95
C SER A 123 15.69 6.51 10.00
N PHE A 124 14.52 7.08 10.35
CA PHE A 124 13.34 7.09 9.48
C PHE A 124 13.59 7.85 8.17
N LEU A 125 14.22 9.03 8.23
CA LEU A 125 14.52 9.83 7.04
C LEU A 125 15.55 9.17 6.11
N ASN A 126 16.58 8.51 6.67
CA ASN A 126 17.55 7.77 5.86
C ASN A 126 16.94 6.55 5.18
N GLN A 127 16.10 5.78 5.90
CA GLN A 127 15.39 4.64 5.32
C GLN A 127 14.45 5.08 4.18
N LEU A 128 13.76 6.21 4.34
CA LEU A 128 12.97 6.80 3.26
C LEU A 128 13.85 7.22 2.08
N ALA A 129 14.99 7.85 2.35
CA ALA A 129 15.91 8.28 1.30
C ALA A 129 16.37 7.11 0.42
N GLU A 130 16.76 6.01 1.06
CA GLU A 130 17.22 4.78 0.40
C GLU A 130 16.10 4.12 -0.39
N LEU A 131 14.92 3.95 0.23
CA LEU A 131 13.78 3.26 -0.38
C LEU A 131 13.27 3.95 -1.65
N TYR A 132 13.38 5.28 -1.71
CA TYR A 132 12.90 6.09 -2.83
C TYR A 132 14.03 6.60 -3.75
N ALA A 133 15.28 6.18 -3.51
CA ALA A 133 16.46 6.70 -4.20
C ALA A 133 16.50 8.25 -4.26
N VAL A 134 16.04 8.90 -3.18
CA VAL A 134 15.97 10.37 -3.08
C VAL A 134 17.38 10.88 -2.89
N GLN A 135 17.82 11.78 -3.77
CA GLN A 135 19.16 12.39 -3.66
C GLN A 135 19.11 13.75 -2.92
N GLN A 136 17.96 14.41 -2.93
CA GLN A 136 17.78 15.75 -2.38
C GLN A 136 16.40 15.93 -1.74
N PHE A 137 16.37 16.60 -0.60
CA PHE A 137 15.17 17.00 0.12
C PHE A 137 14.95 18.49 0.01
N PHE A 138 13.68 18.89 -0.02
CA PHE A 138 13.32 20.26 0.25
C PHE A 138 13.01 20.42 1.74
N PHE A 139 13.93 21.04 2.47
CA PHE A 139 13.78 21.32 3.89
C PHE A 139 13.12 22.68 4.08
N LYS A 140 11.94 22.70 4.69
CA LYS A 140 11.18 23.92 4.99
C LYS A 140 10.74 23.90 6.45
N PRO A 141 11.31 24.74 7.32
CA PRO A 141 10.85 24.89 8.70
C PRO A 141 9.42 25.44 8.75
N GLU A 142 8.57 24.89 9.61
CA GLU A 142 7.31 25.52 9.99
C GLU A 142 7.56 26.53 11.12
N PHE A 143 7.13 27.79 10.94
CA PHE A 143 7.50 28.88 11.84
C PHE A 143 6.56 29.00 13.04
N MET A 144 7.14 29.00 14.25
CA MET A 144 6.64 29.78 15.39
C MET A 144 7.78 30.65 15.95
N GLY A 145 8.23 31.69 15.22
CA GLY A 145 9.19 32.70 15.73
C GLY A 145 10.27 33.21 14.76
N LEU A 146 11.06 34.20 15.22
CA LEU A 146 12.17 34.90 14.51
C LEU A 146 13.50 34.12 14.54
N ILE A 147 13.52 32.86 14.10
CA ILE A 147 14.77 32.09 14.05
C ILE A 147 15.52 32.40 12.76
N ASP A 148 16.79 32.80 12.90
CA ASP A 148 17.67 33.08 11.77
C ASP A 148 18.38 31.79 11.30
N PHE A 149 18.00 31.30 10.12
CA PHE A 149 18.60 30.12 9.48
C PHE A 149 19.76 30.46 8.52
N ARG A 150 20.14 31.73 8.37
CA ARG A 150 21.32 32.13 7.58
C ARG A 150 22.63 31.46 8.03
N PRO A 151 22.84 31.15 9.32
CA PRO A 151 24.02 30.39 9.74
C PRO A 151 24.03 28.94 9.22
N LEU A 152 22.88 28.25 9.22
CA LEU A 152 22.75 26.89 8.65
C LEU A 152 23.08 26.88 7.15
N GLU A 153 22.56 27.88 6.42
CA GLU A 153 22.83 28.07 4.98
C GLU A 153 24.33 28.21 4.71
N LYS A 154 25.03 29.05 5.49
CA LYS A 154 26.45 29.33 5.30
C LYS A 154 27.35 28.16 5.71
N GLU A 155 27.01 27.47 6.80
CA GLU A 155 27.85 26.39 7.33
C GLU A 155 27.81 25.13 6.48
N LEU A 156 26.67 24.87 5.85
CA LEU A 156 26.44 23.66 5.05
C LEU A 156 26.35 23.92 3.54
N ASP A 157 26.58 25.16 3.11
CA ASP A 157 26.51 25.61 1.72
C ASP A 157 25.20 25.18 1.03
N LEU A 158 24.07 25.43 1.72
CA LEU A 158 22.76 24.97 1.26
C LEU A 158 22.18 25.91 0.21
N GLN A 159 21.65 25.34 -0.87
CA GLN A 159 20.97 26.11 -1.90
C GLN A 159 19.55 26.48 -1.45
N LYS A 160 19.21 27.76 -1.49
CA LYS A 160 17.82 28.20 -1.27
C LYS A 160 16.92 27.79 -2.43
N LYS A 161 15.76 27.20 -2.12
CA LYS A 161 14.70 26.92 -3.12
C LYS A 161 13.61 27.98 -3.11
N ASP A 162 13.32 28.57 -1.95
CA ASP A 162 12.33 29.64 -1.78
C ASP A 162 12.72 30.63 -0.66
N LYS A 163 11.81 31.53 -0.25
CA LYS A 163 12.06 32.53 0.81
C LYS A 163 12.37 31.92 2.19
N SER A 164 12.11 30.64 2.40
CA SER A 164 12.05 30.00 3.72
C SER A 164 12.70 28.60 3.80
N GLY A 165 13.09 28.02 2.67
CA GLY A 165 13.51 26.63 2.59
C GLY A 165 14.75 26.40 1.75
N PHE A 166 15.40 25.28 2.04
CA PHE A 166 16.71 24.89 1.53
C PHE A 166 16.63 23.54 0.84
N ILE A 167 17.44 23.34 -0.18
CA ILE A 167 17.69 22.04 -0.78
C ILE A 167 18.83 21.39 0.01
N VAL A 168 18.57 20.19 0.53
CA VAL A 168 19.51 19.43 1.35
C VAL A 168 19.77 18.10 0.66
N SER A 169 21.04 17.77 0.37
CA SER A 169 21.36 16.42 -0.11
C SER A 169 21.22 15.39 1.00
N THR A 170 20.95 14.14 0.64
CA THR A 170 20.96 13.01 1.60
C THR A 170 22.23 12.97 2.45
N ALA A 171 23.39 13.17 1.82
CA ALA A 171 24.69 13.17 2.48
C ALA A 171 24.85 14.30 3.52
N GLN A 172 24.05 15.36 3.43
CA GLN A 172 24.09 16.51 4.33
C GLN A 172 23.04 16.44 5.44
N LEU A 173 22.11 15.48 5.42
CA LEU A 173 21.02 15.38 6.40
C LEU A 173 21.55 15.35 7.84
N GLU A 174 22.55 14.50 8.11
CA GLU A 174 23.12 14.34 9.45
C GLU A 174 23.63 15.67 9.99
N ARG A 175 24.42 16.38 9.18
CA ARG A 175 25.00 17.68 9.52
C ARG A 175 23.92 18.76 9.72
N VAL A 176 22.84 18.73 8.95
CA VAL A 176 21.70 19.62 9.16
C VAL A 176 21.07 19.37 10.53
N PHE A 177 20.83 18.11 10.91
CA PHE A 177 20.26 17.79 12.22
C PHE A 177 21.21 18.15 13.38
N GLU A 178 22.51 17.92 13.22
CA GLU A 178 23.52 18.30 14.20
C GLU A 178 23.54 19.82 14.43
N PHE A 179 23.50 20.60 13.35
CA PHE A 179 23.44 22.05 13.43
C PHE A 179 22.18 22.52 14.16
N LEU A 180 21.01 21.96 13.82
CA LEU A 180 19.74 22.29 14.47
C LEU A 180 19.74 21.90 15.96
N ARG A 181 20.46 20.84 16.33
CA ARG A 181 20.65 20.40 17.72
C ARG A 181 21.55 21.38 18.48
N ALA A 182 22.72 21.70 17.94
CA ALA A 182 23.71 22.56 18.56
C ALA A 182 23.15 23.96 18.87
N ASN A 183 22.24 24.43 18.03
CA ASN A 183 21.62 25.75 18.17
C ASN A 183 20.25 25.74 18.87
N ASN A 184 19.84 24.62 19.48
CA ASN A 184 18.52 24.47 20.14
C ASN A 184 17.30 24.80 19.25
N PHE A 185 17.46 24.75 17.92
CA PHE A 185 16.36 25.03 16.99
C PHE A 185 15.38 23.87 16.90
N SER A 186 15.78 22.67 17.33
CA SER A 186 14.99 21.44 17.39
C SER A 186 13.63 21.57 18.12
N LYS A 187 13.49 22.51 19.06
CA LYS A 187 12.22 22.76 19.80
C LYS A 187 11.13 23.42 18.96
N ASN A 188 11.49 23.97 17.80
CA ASN A 188 10.56 24.71 16.93
C ASN A 188 10.12 23.91 15.71
N PHE A 189 10.50 22.64 15.63
CA PHE A 189 10.01 21.70 14.63
C PHE A 189 8.83 20.93 15.24
N ARG A 190 7.65 21.07 14.62
CA ARG A 190 6.51 20.19 14.82
C ARG A 190 6.27 19.40 13.56
#